data_AF-A0A8J8E6C6-F1
#
_entry.id   AF-A0A8J8E6C6-F1
#
_cell.length_a   1.000
_cell.length_b   1.000
_cell.length_c   1.000
_cell.angle_alpha   90.00
_cell.angle_beta   90.00
_cell.angle_gamma   90.00
#
_symmetry.space_group_name_H-M   'P 1'
#
loop_
_entity.id
_entity.type
_entity.pdbx_description
1 polymer ?
#
loop_
_entity_poly.entity_id
_entity_poly.type
_entity_poly.pdbx_seq_one_letter_code
_entity_poly.pdbx_strand_id
1 'polypeptide(L)' 'MIGLIFDMDGVLYRGNEPVEGSRELINFLKEKGVPFIFLTNNSTKDPS' A
#
# COMPACT_ATOMS: atom_id res chain seq x y z
N MET A 1 -18.57 7.21 -3.71
CA MET A 1 -17.66 6.05 -3.81
C MET A 1 -16.44 6.38 -3.00
N ILE A 2 -15.98 5.49 -2.12
CA ILE A 2 -14.84 5.73 -1.23
C ILE A 2 -13.60 5.11 -1.87
N GLY A 3 -12.49 5.84 -1.89
CA GLY A 3 -11.18 5.35 -2.30
C GLY A 3 -10.16 5.55 -1.19
N LEU A 4 -9.18 4.65 -1.12
CA LEU A 4 -8.11 4.69 -0.11
C LEU A 4 -6.80 5.19 -0.72
N ILE A 5 -6.05 5.96 0.05
CA ILE A 5 -4.68 6.37 -0.29
C ILE A 5 -3.79 5.81 0.80
N PHE A 6 -2.82 4.99 0.40
CA PHE A 6 -1.84 4.41 1.32
C PHE A 6 -0.51 5.11 1.17
N ASP A 7 0.03 5.60 2.28
CA ASP A 7 1.47 5.76 2.40
C ASP A 7 2.14 4.37 2.39
N MET A 8 3.41 4.33 2.01
CA MET A 8 4.19 3.09 1.96
C MET A 8 5.10 2.96 3.18
N ASP A 9 5.94 3.95 3.44
CA ASP A 9 6.94 3.86 4.50
C ASP A 9 6.31 4.12 5.87
N GLY A 10 6.51 3.22 6.82
CA GLY A 10 5.88 3.27 8.14
C GLY A 10 4.43 2.76 8.17
N VAL A 11 3.80 2.52 7.01
CA VAL A 11 2.42 1.99 6.91
C VAL A 11 2.40 0.58 6.32
N LEU A 12 2.88 0.42 5.09
CA LEU A 12 2.94 -0.89 4.42
C LEU A 12 4.32 -1.54 4.56
N TYR A 13 5.35 -0.75 4.80
CA TYR A 13 6.73 -1.20 4.98
C TYR A 13 7.35 -0.59 6.23
N ARG A 14 8.23 -1.34 6.89
CA ARG A 14 9.16 -0.85 7.91
C ARG A 14 10.57 -1.00 7.37
N GLY A 15 11.07 0.06 6.72
CA GLY A 15 12.31 0.00 5.94
C GLY A 15 12.12 -0.86 4.70
N ASN A 16 12.81 -2.00 4.63
CA ASN A 16 12.70 -2.94 3.50
C ASN A 16 11.75 -4.11 3.76
N GLU A 17 11.24 -4.25 4.97
CA GLU A 17 10.35 -5.35 5.35
C GLU A 17 8.88 -4.92 5.26
N PRO A 18 7.99 -5.71 4.64
CA PRO A 18 6.55 -5.46 4.72
C PRO A 18 6.06 -5.51 6.17
N VAL A 19 5.09 -4.65 6.51
CA VAL A 19 4.38 -4.76 7.78
C VAL A 19 3.48 -6.00 7.74
N GLU A 20 3.42 -6.76 8.84
CA GLU A 20 2.55 -7.92 8.96
C GLU A 20 1.09 -7.56 8.63
N GLY A 21 0.41 -8.36 7.80
CA GLY A 21 -0.96 -8.10 7.37
C GLY A 21 -1.10 -7.14 6.19
N SER A 22 -0.02 -6.45 5.77
CA SER A 22 -0.08 -5.49 4.66
C SER A 22 -0.48 -6.16 3.34
N ARG A 23 0.02 -7.36 3.07
CA ARG A 23 -0.28 -8.11 1.85
C ARG A 23 -1.72 -8.61 1.83
N GLU A 24 -2.17 -9.13 2.95
CA GLU A 24 -3.52 -9.62 3.19
C GLU A 24 -4.55 -8.50 2.99
N LEU A 25 -4.26 -7.30 3.52
CA LEU A 25 -5.08 -6.11 3.33
C LEU A 25 -5.21 -5.74 1.85
N ILE A 26 -4.09 -5.64 1.12
CA ILE A 26 -4.12 -5.27 -0.30
C ILE A 26 -4.88 -6.30 -1.12
N ASN A 27 -4.72 -7.60 -0.84
CA ASN A 27 -5.48 -8.65 -1.51
C ASN A 27 -6.98 -8.55 -1.21
N PHE A 28 -7.35 -8.35 0.06
CA PHE A 28 -8.73 -8.16 0.46
C PHE A 28 -9.39 -6.97 -0.28
N LEU A 29 -8.70 -5.83 -0.38
CA LEU A 29 -9.22 -4.66 -1.09
C LEU A 29 -9.42 -4.92 -2.58
N LYS A 30 -8.48 -5.64 -3.22
CA LYS A 30 -8.61 -6.08 -4.61
C LYS A 30 -9.81 -7.01 -4.80
N GLU A 31 -9.96 -8.02 -3.94
CA GLU A 31 -11.08 -8.97 -3.98
C GLU A 31 -12.43 -8.28 -3.80
N LYS A 32 -12.50 -7.24 -2.98
CA LYS A 32 -13.71 -6.45 -2.75
C LYS A 32 -13.93 -5.35 -3.79
N GLY A 33 -13.03 -5.16 -4.74
CA GLY A 33 -13.12 -4.09 -5.74
C GLY A 33 -13.06 -2.69 -5.13
N VAL A 34 -12.42 -2.53 -3.97
CA VAL A 34 -12.25 -1.22 -3.33
C VAL A 34 -11.11 -0.49 -4.03
N PRO A 35 -11.35 0.70 -4.62
CA PRO A 35 -10.29 1.42 -5.31
C PRO A 35 -9.28 2.00 -4.30
N PHE A 36 -8.00 1.85 -4.60
CA PHE A 36 -6.92 2.44 -3.80
C PHE A 36 -5.73 2.84 -4.68
N ILE A 37 -4.92 3.75 -4.16
CA ILE A 37 -3.62 4.12 -4.73
C ILE A 37 -2.55 4.13 -3.65
N PHE A 38 -1.29 3.99 -4.06
CA PHE A 38 -0.13 4.25 -3.20
C PHE A 38 0.38 5.67 -3.47
N LEU A 39 0.63 6.43 -2.42
CA LEU A 39 1.21 7.77 -2.48
C LEU A 39 2.29 7.87 -1.41
N THR A 40 3.55 7.85 -1.82
CA THR A 40 4.71 7.99 -0.94
C THR A 40 5.63 9.09 -1.45
N ASN A 41 6.32 9.76 -0.53
CA ASN A 41 7.36 10.74 -0.85
C ASN A 41 8.74 10.10 -1.08
N ASN A 42 8.82 8.77 -1.05
CA ASN A 42 10.07 8.06 -1.26
C ASN A 42 10.36 7.89 -2.76
N SER A 43 11.33 8.67 -3.27
CA SER A 43 11.76 8.67 -4.67
C SER A 43 12.84 7.63 -4.98
N THR A 44 13.21 6.77 -4.04
CA THR A 44 14.31 5.80 -4.22
C THR A 44 13.86 4.47 -4.84
N LYS A 45 12.54 4.24 -4.93
CA LYS A 45 11.95 3.02 -5.50
C LYS A 45 11.25 3.35 -6.82
N ASP A 46 11.57 2.60 -7.86
CA ASP A 46 10.94 2.70 -9.16
C ASP A 46 9.52 2.10 -9.09
N PRO A 47 8.46 2.84 -9.51
CA PRO A 47 7.10 2.32 -9.54
C PRO A 47 6.79 1.43 -10.76
N SER A 48 7.73 1.27 -11.71
CA SER A 48 7.56 0.46 -12.93
C SER A 48 7.91 -1.03 -12.79
#